data_AF-A0A956LRH7-F1
#
_entry.id   AF-A0A956LRH7-F1
#
_cell.length_a   1.000
_cell.length_b   1.000
_cell.length_c   1.000
_cell.angle_alpha   90.00
_cell.angle_beta   90.00
_cell.angle_gamma   90.00
#
_symmetry.space_group_name_H-M   'P 1'
#
loop_
_entity.id
_entity.type
_entity.pdbx_description
1 polymer ?
#
loop_
_entity_poly.entity_id
_entity_poly.type
_entity_poly.pdbx_seq_one_letter_code
_entity_poly.pdbx_strand_id
1 'polypeptide(L)'
;MSQAVYRPRAPDRLALTLEELEALGLRCARGPAPVYALPVLHGRFEFAWLTRQVVTLLRPGAIAVELPESYERAVLRAIERLPLLSVVQSTAGGAGRPVYLPIEPADALIEAVRLGQERAVPVAFADLELERYPQVRERFPDPAAAERLGARAYLETALALVDGHARVDDDDAREATMVYHLQRLLHDEDSRLAGRPILLVCGLHHARAVLKTLDEQLRAGLGAAPIPIRRGVRRSAIVHHLSETSSREILSELPFINAAFERARGRPRARAP
;
A
#
# COMPACT_ATOMS: atom_id res chain seq x y z
N MET A 1 17.37 -3.10 30.08
CA MET A 1 17.75 -2.50 28.78
C MET A 1 16.55 -1.69 28.28
N SER A 2 16.70 -0.40 28.02
CA SER A 2 15.64 0.39 27.37
C SER A 2 15.31 -0.24 26.02
N GLN A 3 14.06 -0.63 25.78
CA GLN A 3 13.68 -1.20 24.49
C GLN A 3 13.79 -0.10 23.41
N ALA A 4 14.42 -0.41 22.28
CA ALA A 4 14.59 0.56 21.20
C ALA A 4 13.23 0.90 20.57
N VAL A 5 12.93 2.19 20.47
CA VAL A 5 11.71 2.77 19.88
C VAL A 5 12.13 3.73 18.80
N TYR A 6 11.53 3.65 17.61
CA TYR A 6 11.76 4.65 16.57
C TYR A 6 11.21 6.01 17.01
N ARG A 7 12.03 7.06 16.86
CA ARG A 7 11.62 8.46 17.02
C ARG A 7 12.24 9.26 15.89
N PRO A 8 11.45 9.86 15.00
CA PRO A 8 12.01 10.69 13.94
C PRO A 8 12.73 11.88 14.57
N ARG A 9 13.85 12.31 13.97
CA ARG A 9 14.50 13.56 14.35
C ARG A 9 13.56 14.72 14.02
N ALA A 10 13.50 15.74 14.87
CA ALA A 10 12.73 16.96 14.56
C ALA A 10 13.52 17.87 13.60
N PRO A 11 12.88 18.44 12.56
CA PRO A 11 11.52 18.14 12.08
C PRO A 11 11.44 16.74 11.44
N ASP A 12 10.29 16.07 11.56
CA ASP A 12 10.08 14.76 10.94
C ASP A 12 10.19 14.86 9.42
N ARG A 13 11.29 14.37 8.87
CA ARG A 13 11.61 14.43 7.44
C ARG A 13 10.89 13.35 6.64
N LEU A 14 10.34 12.33 7.30
CA LEU A 14 9.52 11.30 6.68
C LEU A 14 8.04 11.66 6.73
N ALA A 15 7.72 12.93 6.51
CA ALA A 15 6.38 13.45 6.35
C ALA A 15 6.27 14.22 5.03
N LEU A 16 5.04 14.33 4.54
CA LEU A 16 4.70 15.13 3.37
C LEU A 16 3.60 16.12 3.74
N THR A 17 3.53 17.24 3.03
CA THR A 17 2.39 18.15 3.04
C THR A 17 1.43 17.87 1.87
N LEU A 18 0.24 18.47 1.89
CA LEU A 18 -0.69 18.39 0.77
C LEU A 18 -0.10 19.02 -0.50
N GLU A 19 0.55 20.18 -0.37
CA GLU A 19 1.21 20.88 -1.47
C GLU A 19 2.34 20.02 -2.07
N GLU A 20 3.07 19.29 -1.24
CA GLU A 20 4.11 18.35 -1.69
C GLU A 20 3.54 17.18 -2.49
N LEU A 21 2.45 16.57 -2.02
CA LEU A 21 1.76 15.52 -2.76
C LEU A 21 1.26 16.04 -4.13
N GLU A 22 0.68 17.25 -4.16
CA GLU A 22 0.22 17.87 -5.40
C GLU A 22 1.37 18.20 -6.35
N ALA A 23 2.46 18.78 -5.86
CA ALA A 23 3.63 19.11 -6.66
C ALA A 23 4.31 17.87 -7.26
N LEU A 24 4.22 16.72 -6.58
CA LEU A 24 4.72 15.43 -7.08
C LEU A 24 3.81 14.76 -8.13
N GLY A 25 2.63 15.33 -8.40
CA GLY A 25 1.62 14.77 -9.29
C GLY A 25 0.84 13.60 -8.66
N LEU A 26 0.73 13.57 -7.33
CA LEU A 26 0.15 12.47 -6.57
C LEU A 26 -1.30 12.73 -6.13
N ARG A 27 -2.03 13.55 -6.90
CA ARG A 27 -3.44 13.88 -6.66
C ARG A 27 -4.23 13.92 -7.97
N CYS A 28 -5.37 13.24 -8.01
CA CYS A 28 -6.48 13.50 -8.93
C CYS A 28 -7.57 14.27 -8.17
N ALA A 29 -7.90 15.46 -8.65
CA ALA A 29 -8.90 16.34 -8.02
C ALA A 29 -10.32 16.20 -8.60
N ARG A 30 -10.47 15.48 -9.73
CA ARG A 30 -11.76 15.32 -10.40
C ARG A 30 -12.62 14.25 -9.70
N GLY A 31 -13.93 14.37 -9.84
CA GLY A 31 -14.90 13.46 -9.25
C GLY A 31 -15.48 13.96 -7.93
N PRO A 32 -16.29 13.12 -7.24
CA PRO A 32 -17.01 13.50 -6.02
C PRO A 32 -16.11 13.65 -4.79
N ALA A 33 -14.90 13.09 -4.82
CA ALA A 33 -13.88 13.24 -3.79
C ALA A 33 -12.48 13.20 -4.43
N PRO A 34 -11.48 13.90 -3.85
CA PRO A 34 -10.11 13.82 -4.36
C PRO A 34 -9.50 12.45 -4.09
N VAL A 35 -8.71 11.96 -5.04
CA VAL A 35 -7.93 10.72 -4.90
C VAL A 35 -6.45 11.07 -4.82
N TYR A 36 -5.78 10.58 -3.79
CA TYR A 36 -4.34 10.69 -3.62
C TYR A 36 -3.69 9.33 -3.79
N ALA A 37 -2.50 9.29 -4.37
CA ALA A 37 -1.67 8.09 -4.40
C ALA A 37 -0.42 8.30 -3.55
N LEU A 38 -0.14 7.36 -2.66
CA LEU A 38 1.14 7.28 -1.95
C LEU A 38 1.98 6.18 -2.60
N PRO A 39 3.00 6.55 -3.40
CA PRO A 39 3.95 5.60 -3.95
C PRO A 39 4.86 5.06 -2.85
N VAL A 40 5.08 3.75 -2.81
CA VAL A 40 5.89 3.09 -1.78
C VAL A 40 6.91 2.12 -2.36
N LEU A 41 7.98 1.88 -1.61
CA LEU A 41 8.76 0.66 -1.74
C LEU A 41 8.26 -0.35 -0.70
N HIS A 42 7.92 -1.55 -1.16
CA HIS A 42 7.42 -2.62 -0.29
C HIS A 42 8.50 -3.05 0.71
N GLY A 43 8.05 -3.41 1.92
CA GLY A 43 8.92 -3.94 2.96
C GLY A 43 10.00 -2.97 3.42
N ARG A 44 9.74 -1.66 3.36
CA ARG A 44 10.66 -0.61 3.80
C ARG A 44 10.03 0.26 4.87
N PHE A 45 10.74 0.36 5.98
CA PHE A 45 10.27 1.08 7.17
C PHE A 45 9.91 2.55 6.89
N GLU A 46 10.69 3.26 6.09
CA GLU A 46 10.49 4.68 5.82
C GLU A 46 9.12 4.91 5.18
N PHE A 47 8.66 3.98 4.34
CA PHE A 47 7.37 4.05 3.67
C PHE A 47 6.22 3.64 4.58
N ALA A 48 6.41 2.69 5.51
CA ALA A 48 5.41 2.42 6.53
C ALA A 48 5.22 3.63 7.46
N TRP A 49 6.31 4.29 7.86
CA TRP A 49 6.22 5.53 8.64
C TRP A 49 5.53 6.64 7.85
N LEU A 50 5.92 6.84 6.58
CA LEU A 50 5.32 7.82 5.70
C LEU A 50 3.82 7.57 5.50
N THR A 51 3.39 6.32 5.30
CA THR A 51 1.97 5.93 5.23
C THR A 51 1.21 6.41 6.46
N ARG A 52 1.77 6.21 7.65
CA ARG A 52 1.14 6.69 8.90
C ARG A 52 0.99 8.21 8.93
N GLN A 53 2.00 8.94 8.47
CA GLN A 53 1.94 10.40 8.37
C GLN A 53 0.86 10.85 7.38
N VAL A 54 0.85 10.26 6.17
CA VAL A 54 -0.10 10.62 5.10
C VAL A 54 -1.54 10.28 5.48
N VAL A 55 -1.81 9.12 6.08
CA VAL A 55 -3.15 8.76 6.57
C VAL A 55 -3.62 9.72 7.68
N THR A 56 -2.70 10.23 8.50
CA THR A 56 -2.99 11.25 9.53
C THR A 56 -3.26 12.62 8.92
N LEU A 57 -2.47 13.02 7.92
CA LEU A 57 -2.65 14.26 7.17
C LEU A 57 -4.00 14.28 6.43
N LEU A 58 -4.27 13.25 5.63
CA LEU A 58 -5.42 13.20 4.72
C LEU A 58 -6.73 12.88 5.43
N ARG A 59 -6.68 12.10 6.52
CA ARG A 59 -7.87 11.51 7.17
C ARG A 59 -8.82 10.90 6.12
N PRO A 60 -8.35 9.94 5.31
CA PRO A 60 -9.09 9.47 4.15
C PRO A 60 -10.43 8.85 4.52
N GLY A 61 -11.43 9.04 3.66
CA GLY A 61 -12.74 8.39 3.76
C GLY A 61 -12.68 6.91 3.37
N ALA A 62 -11.72 6.53 2.53
CA ALA A 62 -11.39 5.14 2.20
C ALA A 62 -9.90 5.02 1.84
N ILE A 63 -9.34 3.83 2.05
CA ILE A 63 -7.98 3.48 1.64
C ILE A 63 -8.07 2.37 0.59
N ALA A 64 -7.33 2.50 -0.51
CA ALA A 64 -7.11 1.42 -1.46
C ALA A 64 -5.66 0.95 -1.35
N VAL A 65 -5.41 -0.35 -1.44
CA VAL A 65 -4.05 -0.91 -1.36
C VAL A 65 -3.76 -1.80 -2.57
N GLU A 66 -2.50 -1.82 -2.99
CA GLU A 66 -1.97 -2.74 -4.01
C GLU A 66 -1.87 -4.18 -3.48
N LEU A 67 -3.02 -4.76 -3.16
CA LEU A 67 -3.19 -6.17 -2.86
C LEU A 67 -4.48 -6.63 -3.53
N PRO A 68 -4.55 -7.88 -4.01
CA PRO A 68 -5.75 -8.36 -4.67
C PRO A 68 -6.88 -8.68 -3.68
N GLU A 69 -8.13 -8.54 -4.11
CA GLU A 69 -9.34 -8.82 -3.30
C GLU A 69 -9.32 -10.22 -2.65
N SER A 70 -8.77 -11.22 -3.33
CA SER A 70 -8.67 -12.59 -2.82
C SER A 70 -7.84 -12.70 -1.54
N TYR A 71 -6.98 -11.72 -1.25
CA TYR A 71 -6.13 -11.69 -0.07
C TYR A 71 -6.82 -11.03 1.12
N GLU A 72 -7.89 -10.28 0.91
CA GLU A 72 -8.51 -9.41 1.92
C GLU A 72 -8.76 -10.15 3.24
N ARG A 73 -9.50 -11.25 3.20
CA ARG A 73 -9.84 -12.02 4.40
C ARG A 73 -8.59 -12.55 5.13
N ALA A 74 -7.59 -13.00 4.38
CA ALA A 74 -6.37 -13.57 4.95
C ALA A 74 -5.48 -12.48 5.57
N VAL A 75 -5.30 -11.36 4.88
CA VAL A 75 -4.49 -10.22 5.33
C VAL A 75 -5.13 -9.56 6.55
N LEU A 76 -6.44 -9.32 6.55
CA LEU A 76 -7.13 -8.75 7.73
C LEU A 76 -6.94 -9.63 8.97
N ARG A 77 -7.12 -10.95 8.84
CA ARG A 77 -6.88 -11.91 9.94
C ARG A 77 -5.42 -11.94 10.39
N ALA A 78 -4.48 -11.78 9.47
CA ALA A 78 -3.06 -11.75 9.77
C ALA A 78 -2.67 -10.47 10.54
N ILE A 79 -3.21 -9.32 10.13
CA ILE A 79 -2.96 -8.02 10.77
C ILE A 79 -3.48 -8.00 12.20
N GLU A 80 -4.65 -8.58 12.48
CA GLU A 80 -5.20 -8.70 13.84
C GLU A 80 -4.26 -9.42 14.81
N ARG A 81 -3.34 -10.23 14.30
CA ARG A 81 -2.38 -10.99 15.10
C ARG A 81 -1.06 -10.25 15.32
N LEU A 82 -0.80 -9.14 14.63
CA LEU A 82 0.44 -8.38 14.81
C LEU A 82 0.60 -7.97 16.29
N PRO A 83 1.82 -8.07 16.86
CA PRO A 83 3.10 -8.30 16.18
C PRO A 83 3.51 -9.77 15.97
N LEU A 84 2.61 -10.75 16.16
CA LEU A 84 2.90 -12.15 15.84
C LEU A 84 2.90 -12.35 14.32
N LEU A 85 4.08 -12.50 13.74
CA LEU A 85 4.29 -12.58 12.30
C LEU A 85 3.54 -13.77 11.66
N SER A 86 3.11 -13.55 10.42
CA SER A 86 2.41 -14.54 9.62
C SER A 86 2.78 -14.38 8.14
N VAL A 87 2.49 -15.42 7.37
CA VAL A 87 2.62 -15.40 5.91
C VAL A 87 1.28 -15.76 5.31
N VAL A 88 0.86 -15.00 4.30
CA VAL A 88 -0.29 -15.33 3.47
C VAL A 88 0.21 -16.10 2.25
N GLN A 89 -0.30 -17.31 2.05
CA GLN A 89 -0.04 -18.15 0.90
C GLN A 89 -1.21 -18.04 -0.08
N SER A 90 -0.94 -17.62 -1.32
CA SER A 90 -1.91 -17.73 -2.42
C SER A 90 -1.72 -19.02 -3.21
N THR A 91 -2.85 -19.67 -3.50
CA THR A 91 -2.92 -20.83 -4.38
C THR A 91 -3.04 -20.47 -5.86
N ALA A 92 -3.00 -19.18 -6.22
CA ALA A 92 -3.17 -18.69 -7.58
C ALA A 92 -1.93 -18.87 -8.50
N GLY A 93 -0.82 -19.39 -7.98
CA GLY A 93 0.42 -19.48 -8.74
C GLY A 93 0.32 -20.43 -9.94
N GLY A 94 0.70 -19.92 -11.11
CA GLY A 94 0.83 -20.71 -12.33
C GLY A 94 1.88 -21.81 -12.15
N ALA A 95 1.60 -23.01 -12.69
CA ALA A 95 2.40 -24.22 -12.53
C ALA A 95 2.50 -24.78 -11.09
N GLY A 96 1.57 -24.44 -10.20
CA GLY A 96 1.42 -25.08 -8.88
C GLY A 96 2.41 -24.59 -7.81
N ARG A 97 3.13 -23.48 -8.05
CA ARG A 97 4.01 -22.87 -7.06
C ARG A 97 3.27 -21.78 -6.29
N PRO A 98 3.10 -21.89 -4.97
CA PRO A 98 2.43 -20.85 -4.20
C PRO A 98 3.22 -19.53 -4.20
N VAL A 99 2.48 -18.42 -4.17
CA VAL A 99 3.02 -17.09 -3.91
C VAL A 99 2.86 -16.80 -2.42
N TYR A 100 3.92 -16.31 -1.79
CA TYR A 100 3.92 -15.99 -0.37
C TYR A 100 4.05 -14.48 -0.17
N LEU A 101 3.17 -13.94 0.67
CA LEU A 101 3.22 -12.56 1.15
C LEU A 101 3.50 -12.57 2.66
N PRO A 102 4.73 -12.28 3.10
CA PRO A 102 5.01 -11.99 4.50
C PRO A 102 4.16 -10.81 4.99
N ILE A 103 3.55 -10.95 6.15
CA ILE A 103 2.81 -9.86 6.80
C ILE A 103 3.74 -9.21 7.82
N GLU A 104 4.44 -8.19 7.35
CA GLU A 104 5.49 -7.49 8.10
C GLU A 104 4.97 -6.19 8.72
N PRO A 105 5.29 -5.89 9.99
CA PRO A 105 4.96 -4.62 10.63
C PRO A 105 5.29 -3.37 9.83
N ALA A 106 6.52 -3.31 9.29
CA ALA A 106 7.08 -2.13 8.65
C ALA A 106 6.89 -2.14 7.13
N ASP A 107 5.89 -2.87 6.63
CA ASP A 107 5.45 -2.77 5.23
C ASP A 107 4.33 -1.71 5.09
N ALA A 108 4.44 -0.89 4.05
CA ALA A 108 3.55 0.25 3.85
C ALA A 108 2.11 -0.16 3.48
N LEU A 109 1.91 -1.26 2.76
CA LEU A 109 0.58 -1.77 2.42
C LEU A 109 -0.07 -2.39 3.66
N ILE A 110 0.68 -3.21 4.41
CA ILE A 110 0.22 -3.80 5.67
C ILE A 110 -0.16 -2.71 6.68
N GLU A 111 0.67 -1.67 6.78
CA GLU A 111 0.39 -0.51 7.63
C GLU A 111 -0.86 0.26 7.19
N ALA A 112 -1.07 0.46 5.88
CA ALA A 112 -2.26 1.12 5.35
C ALA A 112 -3.55 0.36 5.73
N VAL A 113 -3.56 -0.97 5.55
CA VAL A 113 -4.69 -1.83 5.94
C VAL A 113 -4.92 -1.76 7.45
N ARG A 114 -3.85 -1.85 8.25
CA ARG A 114 -3.93 -1.81 9.72
C ARG A 114 -4.48 -0.48 10.23
N LEU A 115 -4.03 0.65 9.67
CA LEU A 115 -4.57 1.97 9.99
C LEU A 115 -6.05 2.10 9.61
N GLY A 116 -6.46 1.48 8.49
CA GLY A 116 -7.86 1.37 8.10
C GLY A 116 -8.70 0.69 9.18
N GLN A 117 -8.28 -0.48 9.66
CA GLN A 117 -8.96 -1.20 10.75
C GLN A 117 -8.98 -0.40 12.06
N GLU A 118 -7.85 0.19 12.46
CA GLU A 118 -7.71 0.95 13.71
C GLU A 118 -8.58 2.21 13.72
N ARG A 119 -8.78 2.85 12.56
CA ARG A 119 -9.53 4.11 12.44
C ARG A 119 -10.95 3.92 11.90
N ALA A 120 -11.39 2.68 11.72
CA ALA A 120 -12.65 2.34 11.07
C ALA A 120 -12.83 3.03 9.70
N VAL A 121 -11.75 3.12 8.93
CA VAL A 121 -11.75 3.60 7.53
C VAL A 121 -11.84 2.36 6.62
N PRO A 122 -12.82 2.29 5.70
CA PRO A 122 -12.93 1.22 4.73
C PRO A 122 -11.62 1.03 3.94
N VAL A 123 -11.24 -0.24 3.73
CA VAL A 123 -10.04 -0.60 2.96
C VAL A 123 -10.46 -1.45 1.76
N ALA A 124 -10.12 -1.03 0.56
CA ALA A 124 -10.30 -1.79 -0.67
C ALA A 124 -8.98 -2.42 -1.11
N PHE A 125 -9.03 -3.69 -1.45
CA PHE A 125 -7.93 -4.45 -2.04
C PHE A 125 -8.04 -4.30 -3.56
N ALA A 126 -7.17 -3.47 -4.15
CA ALA A 126 -7.40 -2.88 -5.46
C ALA A 126 -6.54 -3.46 -6.60
N ASP A 127 -5.68 -4.44 -6.33
CA ASP A 127 -4.74 -4.95 -7.32
C ASP A 127 -5.25 -6.19 -8.07
N LEU A 128 -4.64 -6.46 -9.23
CA LEU A 128 -4.85 -7.67 -10.00
C LEU A 128 -3.99 -8.80 -9.45
N GLU A 129 -4.61 -9.93 -9.10
CA GLU A 129 -3.86 -11.12 -8.72
C GLU A 129 -3.26 -11.81 -9.96
N LEU A 130 -1.93 -11.81 -10.04
CA LEU A 130 -1.16 -12.42 -11.13
C LEU A 130 -0.83 -13.89 -10.84
N GLU A 131 -0.73 -14.69 -11.90
CA GLU A 131 -0.30 -16.10 -11.80
C GLU A 131 1.22 -16.23 -11.54
N ARG A 132 2.00 -15.23 -11.97
CA ARG A 132 3.42 -15.12 -11.72
C ARG A 132 3.73 -13.70 -11.33
N TYR A 133 4.48 -13.52 -10.24
CA TYR A 133 5.02 -12.22 -9.90
C TYR A 133 6.36 -12.04 -10.63
N PRO A 134 6.54 -11.00 -11.44
CA PRO A 134 7.80 -10.77 -12.13
C PRO A 134 8.90 -10.42 -11.10
N GLN A 135 10.03 -11.13 -11.14
CA GLN A 135 11.19 -10.81 -10.32
C GLN A 135 12.00 -9.70 -11.00
N VAL A 136 11.51 -8.46 -10.92
CA VAL A 136 12.24 -7.29 -11.43
C VAL A 136 13.18 -6.77 -10.35
N ARG A 137 14.46 -6.60 -10.67
CA ARG A 137 15.41 -5.89 -9.81
C ARG A 137 15.40 -4.42 -10.16
N GLU A 138 14.60 -3.68 -9.41
CA GLU A 138 14.49 -2.24 -9.57
C GLU A 138 15.65 -1.52 -8.88
N ARG A 139 16.14 -0.45 -9.50
CA ARG A 139 17.29 0.32 -8.99
C ARG A 139 16.80 1.65 -8.46
N PHE A 140 16.44 1.67 -7.18
CA PHE A 140 16.10 2.90 -6.47
C PHE A 140 17.22 3.31 -5.50
N PRO A 141 17.30 4.61 -5.13
CA PRO A 141 18.14 5.04 -4.02
C PRO A 141 17.76 4.29 -2.73
N ASP A 142 18.73 4.10 -1.85
CA ASP A 142 18.49 3.51 -0.52
C ASP A 142 17.40 4.30 0.22
N PRO A 143 16.29 3.67 0.65
CA PRO A 143 15.22 4.32 1.42
C PRO A 143 15.70 5.08 2.65
N ALA A 144 16.78 4.63 3.30
CA ALA A 144 17.38 5.32 4.44
C ALA A 144 17.85 6.74 4.09
N ALA A 145 18.09 7.05 2.81
CA ALA A 145 18.39 8.41 2.35
C ALA A 145 17.23 9.39 2.60
N ALA A 146 15.98 8.91 2.64
CA ALA A 146 14.81 9.73 2.91
C ALA A 146 14.84 10.33 4.32
N GLU A 147 15.45 9.66 5.31
CA GLU A 147 15.61 10.24 6.66
C GLU A 147 16.50 11.49 6.67
N ARG A 148 17.44 11.58 5.73
CA ARG A 148 18.36 12.72 5.62
C ARG A 148 17.83 13.79 4.68
N LEU A 149 17.35 13.40 3.50
CA LEU A 149 16.94 14.29 2.41
C LEU A 149 15.50 14.77 2.53
N GLY A 150 14.64 14.01 3.23
CA GLY A 150 13.20 14.22 3.27
C GLY A 150 12.43 13.38 2.26
N ALA A 151 11.20 13.01 2.63
CA ALA A 151 10.31 12.19 1.82
C ALA A 151 10.02 12.84 0.45
N ARG A 152 9.80 14.16 0.41
CA ARG A 152 9.57 14.90 -0.85
C ARG A 152 10.70 14.70 -1.86
N ALA A 153 11.93 15.02 -1.46
CA ALA A 153 13.10 14.94 -2.34
C ALA A 153 13.40 13.49 -2.77
N TYR A 154 13.22 12.53 -1.86
CA TYR A 154 13.34 11.12 -2.19
C TYR A 154 12.32 10.71 -3.26
N LEU A 155 11.03 11.00 -3.05
CA LEU A 155 9.96 10.63 -3.96
C LEU A 155 10.10 11.32 -5.32
N GLU A 156 10.48 12.60 -5.35
CA GLU A 156 10.75 13.31 -6.59
C GLU A 156 11.81 12.58 -7.43
N THR A 157 12.91 12.16 -6.80
CA THR A 157 13.97 11.40 -7.44
C THR A 157 13.50 10.01 -7.88
N ALA A 158 12.82 9.28 -7.00
CA ALA A 158 12.36 7.93 -7.28
C ALA A 158 11.33 7.90 -8.42
N LEU A 159 10.38 8.85 -8.43
CA LEU A 159 9.39 8.98 -9.49
C LEU A 159 10.02 9.38 -10.83
N ALA A 160 11.05 10.23 -10.83
CA ALA A 160 11.80 10.54 -12.05
C ALA A 160 12.55 9.32 -12.60
N LEU A 161 13.01 8.40 -11.74
CA LEU A 161 13.63 7.15 -12.19
C LEU A 161 12.61 6.17 -12.77
N VAL A 162 11.40 6.11 -12.20
CA VAL A 162 10.29 5.29 -12.74
C VAL A 162 10.01 5.64 -14.20
N ASP A 163 10.03 6.93 -14.56
CA ASP A 163 9.77 7.38 -15.94
C ASP A 163 10.78 6.81 -16.95
N GLY A 164 11.96 6.38 -16.50
CA GLY A 164 13.00 5.73 -17.32
C GLY A 164 13.01 4.19 -17.25
N HIS A 165 12.21 3.57 -16.38
CA HIS A 165 12.12 2.10 -16.29
C HIS A 165 11.22 1.54 -17.39
N ALA A 166 11.58 0.35 -17.89
CA ALA A 166 10.70 -0.39 -18.79
C ALA A 166 9.46 -0.88 -18.04
N ARG A 167 8.28 -0.73 -18.64
CA ARG A 167 7.03 -1.30 -18.12
C ARG A 167 7.05 -2.81 -18.25
N VAL A 168 6.41 -3.48 -17.31
CA VAL A 168 6.17 -4.93 -17.35
C VAL A 168 4.81 -5.20 -18.01
N ASP A 169 4.69 -6.32 -18.72
CA ASP A 169 3.48 -6.68 -19.50
C ASP A 169 2.18 -6.62 -18.69
N ASP A 170 2.24 -6.92 -17.39
CA ASP A 170 1.07 -6.96 -16.50
C ASP A 170 0.71 -5.58 -15.89
N ASP A 171 1.56 -4.56 -16.00
CA ASP A 171 1.37 -3.27 -15.32
C ASP A 171 0.06 -2.58 -15.75
N ASP A 172 -0.23 -2.59 -17.06
CA ASP A 172 -1.45 -1.97 -17.60
C ASP A 172 -2.72 -2.61 -17.03
N ALA A 173 -2.73 -3.94 -16.88
CA ALA A 173 -3.88 -4.67 -16.36
C ALA A 173 -4.06 -4.46 -14.84
N ARG A 174 -2.95 -4.39 -14.09
CA ARG A 174 -2.96 -4.04 -12.66
C ARG A 174 -3.49 -2.64 -12.44
N GLU A 175 -2.95 -1.66 -13.15
CA GLU A 175 -3.35 -0.25 -13.04
C GLU A 175 -4.82 -0.04 -13.43
N ALA A 176 -5.28 -0.69 -14.50
CA ALA A 176 -6.70 -0.67 -14.87
C ALA A 176 -7.60 -1.25 -13.77
N THR A 177 -7.14 -2.30 -13.09
CA THR A 177 -7.85 -2.89 -11.94
C THR A 177 -7.89 -1.91 -10.76
N MET A 178 -6.77 -1.24 -10.45
CA MET A 178 -6.75 -0.22 -9.40
C MET A 178 -7.69 0.95 -9.71
N VAL A 179 -7.69 1.44 -10.96
CA VAL A 179 -8.61 2.50 -11.41
C VAL A 179 -10.07 2.07 -11.24
N TYR A 180 -10.41 0.85 -11.63
CA TYR A 180 -11.76 0.31 -11.43
C TYR A 180 -12.20 0.38 -9.96
N HIS A 181 -11.36 -0.08 -9.03
CA HIS A 181 -11.68 -0.04 -7.60
C HIS A 181 -11.81 1.38 -7.07
N LEU A 182 -10.97 2.31 -7.53
CA LEU A 182 -11.06 3.72 -7.16
C LEU A 182 -12.37 4.34 -7.66
N GLN A 183 -12.78 4.09 -8.90
CA GLN A 183 -14.06 4.55 -9.42
C GLN A 183 -15.24 3.96 -8.64
N ARG A 184 -15.18 2.68 -8.26
CA ARG A 184 -16.20 2.08 -7.40
C ARG A 184 -16.31 2.79 -6.05
N LEU A 185 -15.19 3.09 -5.41
CA LEU A 185 -15.19 3.83 -4.15
C LEU A 185 -15.76 5.24 -4.31
N LEU A 186 -15.44 5.92 -5.42
CA LEU A 186 -16.00 7.24 -5.75
C LEU A 186 -17.53 7.21 -5.96
N HIS A 187 -18.06 6.12 -6.51
CA HIS A 187 -19.47 5.97 -6.87
C HIS A 187 -20.29 5.14 -5.88
N ASP A 188 -19.70 4.70 -4.77
CA ASP A 188 -20.40 3.91 -3.75
C ASP A 188 -21.59 4.72 -3.19
N GLU A 189 -22.82 4.28 -3.48
CA GLU A 189 -24.08 4.99 -3.22
C GLU A 189 -24.37 5.12 -1.71
N ASP A 190 -23.74 4.29 -0.87
CA ASP A 190 -23.78 4.39 0.59
C ASP A 190 -22.85 5.50 1.15
N SER A 191 -22.29 6.35 0.27
CA SER A 191 -21.03 7.08 0.40
C SER A 191 -20.68 7.62 1.79
N ARG A 192 -19.95 6.79 2.54
CA ARG A 192 -19.20 7.14 3.76
C ARG A 192 -18.08 8.15 3.52
N LEU A 193 -17.80 8.49 2.26
CA LEU A 193 -16.72 9.43 1.92
C LEU A 193 -17.09 10.85 2.34
N ALA A 194 -18.34 11.30 2.17
CA ALA A 194 -18.73 12.69 2.49
C ALA A 194 -17.73 13.75 1.94
N GLY A 195 -17.22 13.54 0.72
CA GLY A 195 -16.19 14.38 0.09
C GLY A 195 -14.76 14.21 0.64
N ARG A 196 -14.54 13.32 1.62
CA ARG A 196 -13.21 13.00 2.17
C ARG A 196 -12.36 12.26 1.12
N PRO A 197 -11.04 12.47 1.13
CA PRO A 197 -10.16 11.88 0.14
C PRO A 197 -10.16 10.35 0.16
N ILE A 198 -9.90 9.75 -0.99
CA ILE A 198 -9.46 8.35 -1.10
C ILE A 198 -7.93 8.35 -1.14
N LEU A 199 -7.29 7.44 -0.40
CA LEU A 199 -5.84 7.23 -0.47
C LEU A 199 -5.56 5.86 -1.10
N LEU A 200 -4.95 5.84 -2.28
CA LEU A 200 -4.30 4.65 -2.83
C LEU A 200 -2.89 4.53 -2.26
N VAL A 201 -2.51 3.37 -1.72
CA VAL A 201 -1.13 3.03 -1.38
C VAL A 201 -0.67 1.91 -2.32
N CYS A 202 0.34 2.21 -3.14
CA CYS A 202 0.80 1.33 -4.22
C CYS A 202 2.30 1.54 -4.46
N GLY A 203 2.94 0.60 -5.14
CA GLY A 203 4.31 0.67 -5.61
C GLY A 203 4.55 1.93 -6.46
N LEU A 204 5.80 2.40 -6.42
CA LEU A 204 6.26 3.60 -7.13
C LEU A 204 5.82 3.66 -8.60
N HIS A 205 5.85 2.53 -9.30
CA HIS A 205 5.56 2.46 -10.74
C HIS A 205 4.11 2.74 -11.11
N HIS A 206 3.17 2.49 -10.21
CA HIS A 206 1.74 2.56 -10.54
C HIS A 206 1.13 3.92 -10.20
N ALA A 207 1.63 4.61 -9.17
CA ALA A 207 0.97 5.76 -8.57
C ALA A 207 0.57 6.87 -9.56
N ARG A 208 1.50 7.29 -10.42
CA ARG A 208 1.23 8.36 -11.42
C ARG A 208 0.33 7.89 -12.56
N ALA A 209 0.55 6.67 -13.05
CA ALA A 209 -0.21 6.12 -14.17
C ALA A 209 -1.68 5.90 -13.79
N VAL A 210 -1.95 5.32 -12.62
CA VAL A 210 -3.31 5.13 -12.08
C VAL A 210 -4.03 6.46 -11.95
N LEU A 211 -3.40 7.48 -11.35
CA LEU A 211 -4.02 8.79 -11.20
C LEU A 211 -4.29 9.48 -12.55
N LYS A 212 -3.35 9.38 -13.50
CA LYS A 212 -3.52 9.91 -14.85
C LYS A 212 -4.71 9.26 -15.56
N THR A 213 -4.76 7.93 -15.58
CA THR A 213 -5.84 7.18 -16.23
C THR A 213 -7.19 7.45 -15.57
N LEU A 214 -7.24 7.51 -14.23
CA LEU A 214 -8.45 7.90 -13.49
C LEU A 214 -8.91 9.30 -13.90
N ASP A 215 -7.99 10.28 -13.93
CA ASP A 215 -8.30 11.67 -14.30
C ASP A 215 -8.85 11.77 -15.74
N GLU A 216 -8.29 11.00 -16.66
CA GLU A 216 -8.74 10.90 -18.05
C GLU A 216 -10.14 10.29 -18.19
N GLN A 217 -10.40 9.19 -17.48
CA GLN A 217 -11.70 8.53 -17.51
C GLN A 217 -12.80 9.41 -16.89
N LEU A 218 -12.53 10.03 -15.74
CA LEU A 218 -13.46 10.96 -15.09
C LEU A 218 -13.76 12.18 -15.98
N ARG A 219 -12.74 12.71 -16.67
CA ARG A 219 -12.92 13.82 -17.63
C ARG A 219 -13.79 13.43 -18.82
N ALA A 220 -13.66 12.20 -19.30
CA ALA A 220 -14.46 11.65 -20.38
C ALA A 220 -15.87 11.22 -19.94
N GLY A 221 -16.22 11.34 -18.65
CA GLY A 221 -17.49 10.88 -18.10
C GLY A 221 -17.64 9.35 -18.12
N LEU A 222 -16.52 8.62 -18.21
CA LEU A 222 -16.51 7.16 -18.19
C LEU A 222 -16.62 6.67 -16.74
N GLY A 223 -17.60 5.79 -16.50
CA GLY A 223 -17.72 5.07 -15.23
C GLY A 223 -16.68 3.95 -15.08
N ALA A 224 -16.83 3.16 -14.01
CA ALA A 224 -15.97 2.02 -13.72
C ALA A 224 -15.89 1.04 -14.91
N ALA A 225 -14.76 1.03 -15.64
CA ALA A 225 -14.55 0.12 -16.75
C ALA A 225 -14.50 -1.33 -16.24
N PRO A 226 -15.06 -2.33 -16.95
CA PRO A 226 -15.06 -3.71 -16.48
C PRO A 226 -13.63 -4.22 -16.25
N ILE A 227 -13.43 -4.95 -15.16
CA ILE A 227 -12.15 -5.60 -14.82
C ILE A 227 -11.77 -6.55 -15.97
N PRO A 228 -10.48 -6.64 -16.36
CA PRO A 228 -10.00 -7.67 -17.27
C PRO A 228 -10.50 -9.07 -16.87
N ILE A 229 -10.95 -9.86 -17.86
CA ILE A 229 -11.59 -11.17 -17.64
C ILE A 229 -10.66 -12.08 -16.81
N ARG A 230 -11.13 -12.49 -15.63
CA ARG A 230 -10.45 -13.46 -14.75
C ARG A 230 -10.57 -14.87 -15.33
N ARG A 231 -9.46 -15.60 -15.47
CA ARG A 231 -9.52 -17.07 -15.62
C ARG A 231 -10.00 -17.67 -14.29
N GLY A 232 -11.12 -18.38 -14.32
CA GLY A 232 -11.90 -18.84 -13.16
C GLY A 232 -11.24 -19.95 -12.31
N VAL A 233 -10.03 -19.71 -11.81
CA VAL A 233 -9.45 -20.53 -10.74
C VAL A 233 -10.07 -20.07 -9.42
N ARG A 234 -10.53 -21.00 -8.56
CA ARG A 234 -10.85 -20.66 -7.17
C ARG A 234 -9.56 -20.28 -6.46
N ARG A 235 -9.30 -18.98 -6.35
CA ARG A 235 -8.13 -18.44 -5.67
C ARG A 235 -8.47 -18.31 -4.20
N SER A 236 -7.65 -18.92 -3.36
CA SER A 236 -7.80 -18.86 -1.91
C SER A 236 -6.47 -18.47 -1.28
N ALA A 237 -6.53 -17.59 -0.29
CA ALA A 237 -5.40 -17.18 0.51
C ALA A 237 -5.47 -17.88 1.89
N ILE A 238 -4.38 -18.53 2.30
CA ILE A 238 -4.27 -19.24 3.58
C ILE A 238 -3.26 -18.52 4.46
N VAL A 239 -3.59 -18.34 5.74
CA VAL A 239 -2.70 -17.68 6.71
C VAL A 239 -1.90 -18.73 7.48
N HIS A 240 -0.58 -18.61 7.44
CA HIS A 240 0.36 -19.46 8.18
C HIS A 240 1.05 -18.67 9.29
N HIS A 241 1.44 -19.35 10.37
CA HIS A 241 2.36 -18.78 11.33
C HIS A 241 3.75 -18.71 10.72
N LEU A 242 4.46 -17.60 10.92
CA LEU A 242 5.88 -17.54 10.57
C LEU A 242 6.71 -18.02 11.76
N SER A 243 7.55 -19.03 11.55
CA SER A 243 8.48 -19.48 12.58
C SER A 243 9.54 -18.41 12.86
N GLU A 244 10.06 -18.39 14.08
CA GLU A 244 11.11 -17.44 14.45
C GLU A 244 12.36 -17.60 13.57
N THR A 245 12.74 -18.84 13.24
CA THR A 245 13.92 -19.11 12.41
C THR A 245 13.74 -18.56 10.99
N SER A 246 12.57 -18.79 10.37
CA SER A 246 12.30 -18.29 9.02
C SER A 246 12.12 -16.77 8.98
N SER A 247 11.69 -16.14 10.08
CA SER A 247 11.55 -14.67 10.16
C SER A 247 12.87 -13.92 9.93
N ARG A 248 14.02 -14.58 10.13
CA ARG A 248 15.33 -13.97 9.90
C ARG A 248 15.74 -13.97 8.43
N GLU A 249 15.07 -14.76 7.60
CA GLU A 249 15.45 -15.01 6.20
C GLU A 249 14.46 -14.39 5.21
N ILE A 250 13.18 -14.36 5.55
CA ILE A 250 12.13 -14.03 4.57
C ILE A 250 11.56 -12.61 4.71
N LEU A 251 11.88 -11.91 5.80
CA LEU A 251 11.42 -10.53 5.98
C LEU A 251 12.24 -9.60 5.09
N SER A 252 11.54 -8.65 4.49
CA SER A 252 12.11 -7.60 3.64
C SER A 252 12.87 -6.56 4.47
N GLU A 253 12.39 -6.32 5.69
CA GLU A 253 12.98 -5.39 6.65
C GLU A 253 13.58 -6.13 7.86
N LEU A 254 14.65 -5.56 8.43
CA LEU A 254 15.34 -6.16 9.57
C LEU A 254 14.37 -6.40 10.75
N PRO A 255 14.40 -7.58 11.40
CA PRO A 255 13.53 -7.87 12.55
C PRO A 255 13.61 -6.81 13.67
N PHE A 256 14.79 -6.23 13.87
CA PHE A 256 15.00 -5.14 14.81
C PHE A 256 14.19 -3.89 14.45
N ILE A 257 14.17 -3.50 13.18
CA ILE A 257 13.44 -2.33 12.68
C ILE A 257 11.93 -2.57 12.79
N ASN A 258 11.45 -3.75 12.36
CA ASN A 258 10.06 -4.17 12.56
C ASN A 258 9.63 -4.05 14.03
N ALA A 259 10.45 -4.54 14.97
CA ALA A 259 10.17 -4.45 16.40
C ALA A 259 10.23 -3.00 16.93
N ALA A 260 11.17 -2.18 16.46
CA ALA A 260 11.26 -0.77 16.85
C ALA A 260 10.06 0.05 16.34
N PHE A 261 9.58 -0.25 15.12
CA PHE A 261 8.37 0.33 14.55
C PHE A 261 7.13 -0.04 15.37
N GLU A 262 6.90 -1.33 15.65
CA GLU A 262 5.77 -1.77 16.48
C GLU A 262 5.74 -1.08 17.84
N ARG A 263 6.90 -0.94 18.50
CA ARG A 263 6.98 -0.23 19.79
C ARG A 263 6.69 1.26 19.64
N ALA A 264 7.12 1.89 18.54
CA ALA A 264 6.86 3.31 18.25
C ALA A 264 5.39 3.61 17.97
N ARG A 265 4.64 2.65 17.41
CA ARG A 265 3.19 2.75 17.26
C ARG A 265 2.47 2.93 18.59
N GLY A 266 3.02 2.36 19.67
CA GLY A 266 2.35 2.22 20.96
C GLY A 266 1.37 1.04 20.97
N ARG A 267 0.81 0.70 22.14
CA ARG A 267 -0.21 -0.35 22.22
C ARG A 267 -1.50 0.11 21.53
N PRO A 268 -2.19 -0.76 20.77
CA PRO A 268 -3.55 -0.47 20.33
C PRO A 268 -4.39 -0.08 21.55
N ARG A 269 -5.19 0.99 21.47
CA ARG A 269 -6.27 1.17 22.44
C ARG A 269 -7.14 -0.07 22.34
N ALA A 270 -7.28 -0.83 23.43
CA ALA A 270 -8.17 -1.98 23.45
C ALA A 270 -9.54 -1.51 22.95
N ARG A 271 -10.13 -2.25 21.99
CA ARG A 271 -11.54 -2.05 21.66
C ARG A 271 -12.30 -2.18 22.98
N ALA A 272 -13.07 -1.15 23.34
CA ALA A 272 -14.02 -1.25 24.43
C ALA A 272 -14.93 -2.46 24.13
N PRO A 273 -15.25 -3.28 25.15
CA PRO A 273 -16.03 -4.51 24.98
C PRO A 273 -17.39 -4.27 24.33
#